data_AF-A0A1L8MJ61-F1
#
_entry.id   AF-A0A1L8MJ61-F1
#
_cell.length_a   1.000
_cell.length_b   1.000
_cell.length_c   1.000
_cell.angle_alpha   90.00
_cell.angle_beta   90.00
_cell.angle_gamma   90.00
#
_symmetry.space_group_name_H-M   'P 1'
#
loop_
_entity.id
_entity.type
_entity.pdbx_description
1 polymer ?
#
loop_
_entity_poly.entity_id
_entity_poly.type
_entity_poly.pdbx_seq_one_letter_code
_entity_poly.pdbx_strand_id
1 'polypeptide(L)'
;MKRKFKMSAVALVLGASAVLSAPAALAQTAPIVCPGYEKDKTNLVGERTGKKVQKAFELYNEELVNEALDVLYEIDPSDDFDKAYVNRFIGNLLAAMEGQGGKAYTYLVKAVENKALNDLEHAQTLKLLGDLSMQEEKYNDAVNWYDQWMDFTCKEDADVYTRLTQAYYESKQLDKMIEPADKAIALYEKPNKNPYVLKLTSYYERKMYKETVEVAEELVRNFPEEPRWWTQLGMFYLQVEEYKKALSIFELADMQGFLEKESEVKALSQLYQSNGMPYRGAKTLEKFIKAGVLEEDAEMTASIANAYHSAKEFKTAAKLYGKAAAASSDPEYFRKQGTLLLVAEDYKGAVKALEKALERGIEDPEKIHFTLMEANFYAGDYRAAYAHVKEARKDRSLRRNADAWEPYIKEKAKNRGIKL
;
A
#
# COMPACT_ATOMS: atom_id res chain seq x y z
N MET A 1 -16.25 7.56 -14.90
CA MET A 1 -15.09 7.84 -15.78
C MET A 1 -14.13 6.65 -15.72
N LYS A 2 -14.36 5.60 -16.53
CA LYS A 2 -13.46 4.43 -16.65
C LYS A 2 -12.71 4.57 -17.97
N ARG A 3 -11.46 5.05 -17.92
CA ARG A 3 -10.56 5.03 -19.08
C ARG A 3 -10.13 3.57 -19.28
N LYS A 4 -10.86 2.82 -20.10
CA LYS A 4 -10.39 1.53 -20.61
C LYS A 4 -9.26 1.84 -21.61
N PHE A 5 -8.05 1.42 -21.28
CA PHE A 5 -6.94 1.25 -22.20
C PHE A 5 -7.41 0.33 -23.34
N LYS A 6 -7.82 0.90 -24.48
CA LYS A 6 -7.85 0.18 -25.75
C LYS A 6 -6.46 0.32 -26.36
N MET A 7 -5.52 -0.52 -25.92
CA MET A 7 -4.33 -0.77 -26.72
C MET A 7 -4.78 -1.61 -27.91
N SER A 8 -4.85 -0.98 -29.08
CA SER A 8 -5.02 -1.66 -30.35
C SER A 8 -3.73 -2.45 -30.64
N ALA A 9 -3.67 -3.69 -30.14
CA ALA A 9 -2.53 -4.60 -30.34
C ALA A 9 -2.49 -5.21 -31.76
N VAL A 10 -3.45 -4.86 -32.63
CA VAL A 10 -3.65 -5.55 -33.91
C VAL A 10 -3.03 -4.81 -35.10
N ALA A 11 -2.62 -3.54 -34.93
CA ALA A 11 -2.10 -2.72 -36.03
C ALA A 11 -0.63 -2.99 -36.43
N LEU A 12 0.05 -4.00 -35.87
CA LEU A 12 1.50 -4.18 -36.06
C LEU A 12 1.94 -5.54 -36.62
N VAL A 13 1.01 -6.40 -37.08
CA VAL A 13 1.36 -7.79 -37.45
C VAL A 13 1.25 -8.11 -38.94
N LEU A 14 0.73 -7.23 -39.78
CA LEU A 14 0.59 -7.52 -41.22
C LEU A 14 0.96 -6.29 -42.06
N GLY A 15 2.25 -6.14 -42.41
CA GLY A 15 2.66 -5.08 -43.33
C GLY A 15 4.16 -4.97 -43.63
N ALA A 16 4.48 -5.31 -44.89
CA ALA A 16 5.51 -4.71 -45.76
C ALA A 16 7.00 -4.91 -45.45
N SER A 17 7.62 -5.72 -46.32
CA SER A 17 9.01 -5.62 -46.73
C SER A 17 9.37 -4.19 -47.16
N ALA A 18 10.23 -3.52 -46.38
CA ALA A 18 11.00 -2.36 -46.82
C ALA A 18 12.45 -2.53 -46.37
N VAL A 19 13.36 -2.62 -47.35
CA VAL A 19 14.81 -2.73 -47.14
C VAL A 19 15.35 -1.35 -46.76
N LEU A 20 15.90 -1.22 -45.55
CA LEU A 20 16.78 -0.12 -45.17
C LEU A 20 17.98 -0.64 -44.39
N SER A 21 19.16 -0.31 -44.89
CA SER A 21 20.47 -0.78 -44.44
C SER A 21 21.03 0.06 -43.28
N ALA A 22 21.27 -0.55 -42.11
CA ALA A 22 22.25 -0.12 -41.11
C ALA A 22 22.63 -1.28 -40.17
N PRO A 23 23.92 -1.66 -39.98
CA PRO A 23 24.28 -2.91 -39.30
C PRO A 23 24.03 -2.94 -37.78
N ALA A 24 24.08 -1.79 -37.10
CA ALA A 24 24.00 -1.75 -35.63
C ALA A 24 22.55 -1.69 -35.09
N ALA A 25 21.60 -1.16 -35.87
CA ALA A 25 20.18 -1.11 -35.49
C ALA A 25 19.45 -2.45 -35.74
N LEU A 26 20.04 -3.36 -36.50
CA LEU A 26 19.45 -4.66 -36.86
C LEU A 26 19.49 -5.69 -35.72
N ALA A 27 20.39 -5.53 -34.74
CA ALA A 27 20.51 -6.47 -33.62
C ALA A 27 19.30 -6.42 -32.67
N GLN A 28 18.65 -5.25 -32.53
CA GLN A 28 17.43 -5.11 -31.71
C GLN A 28 16.15 -5.50 -32.47
N THR A 29 16.18 -5.57 -33.81
CA THR A 29 15.01 -5.89 -34.64
C THR A 29 14.96 -7.33 -35.13
N ALA A 30 16.08 -8.06 -35.11
CA ALA A 30 16.11 -9.48 -35.46
C ALA A 30 15.21 -10.29 -34.48
N PRO A 31 14.40 -11.23 -34.96
CA PRO A 31 13.52 -12.02 -34.09
C PRO A 31 14.32 -12.93 -33.13
N ILE A 32 15.51 -13.39 -33.53
CA ILE A 32 16.40 -14.26 -32.74
C ILE A 32 17.77 -13.58 -32.62
N VAL A 33 18.33 -13.56 -31.41
CA VAL A 33 19.65 -12.99 -31.08
C VAL A 33 20.60 -14.03 -30.45
N CYS A 34 20.25 -15.32 -30.55
CA CYS A 34 21.05 -16.41 -30.02
C CYS A 34 22.47 -16.43 -30.62
N PRO A 35 23.53 -16.62 -29.79
CA PRO A 35 24.89 -16.73 -30.30
C PRO A 35 25.04 -17.86 -31.31
N GLY A 36 25.58 -17.54 -32.49
CA GLY A 36 25.81 -18.52 -33.57
C GLY A 36 24.55 -18.92 -34.35
N TYR A 37 23.43 -18.23 -34.16
CA TYR A 37 22.23 -18.46 -34.95
C TYR A 37 22.43 -18.03 -36.41
N GLU A 38 22.13 -18.93 -37.34
CA GLU A 38 22.06 -18.67 -38.78
C GLU A 38 20.59 -18.65 -39.21
N LYS A 39 20.19 -17.60 -39.93
CA LYS A 39 18.80 -17.42 -40.35
C LYS A 39 18.40 -18.50 -41.35
N ASP A 40 17.34 -19.22 -41.02
CA ASP A 40 16.75 -20.23 -41.90
C ASP A 40 16.11 -19.59 -43.15
N LYS A 41 15.90 -20.43 -44.18
CA LYS A 41 15.20 -19.99 -45.39
C LYS A 41 13.77 -19.59 -45.05
N THR A 42 13.42 -18.36 -45.38
CA THR A 42 12.04 -17.90 -45.27
C THR A 42 11.13 -18.70 -46.20
N ASN A 43 10.10 -19.30 -45.63
CA ASN A 43 9.06 -20.02 -46.35
C ASN A 43 7.96 -19.06 -46.81
N LEU A 44 7.39 -19.34 -47.98
CA LEU A 44 6.28 -18.60 -48.55
C LEU A 44 5.06 -19.51 -48.65
N VAL A 45 3.88 -18.91 -48.45
CA VAL A 45 2.62 -19.65 -48.52
C VAL A 45 2.40 -20.17 -49.93
N GLY A 46 2.01 -21.43 -50.07
CA GLY A 46 1.74 -22.05 -51.37
C GLY A 46 0.63 -21.33 -52.15
N GLU A 47 0.70 -21.32 -53.49
CA GLU A 47 -0.19 -20.49 -54.33
C GLU A 47 -1.69 -20.71 -54.04
N ARG A 48 -2.12 -21.96 -53.85
CA ARG A 48 -3.52 -22.30 -53.58
C ARG A 48 -3.99 -21.74 -52.24
N THR A 49 -3.19 -21.92 -51.19
CA THR A 49 -3.46 -21.39 -49.85
C THR A 49 -3.39 -19.86 -49.86
N GLY A 50 -2.37 -19.30 -50.51
CA GLY A 50 -2.11 -17.87 -50.62
C GLY A 50 -3.29 -17.10 -51.23
N LYS A 51 -3.94 -17.62 -52.28
CA LYS A 51 -5.14 -16.98 -52.86
C LYS A 51 -6.29 -16.86 -51.87
N LYS A 52 -6.54 -17.89 -51.05
CA LYS A 52 -7.60 -17.87 -50.02
C LYS A 52 -7.23 -16.98 -48.83
N VAL A 53 -5.98 -17.04 -48.38
CA VAL A 53 -5.43 -16.16 -47.34
C VAL A 53 -5.55 -14.69 -47.76
N GLN A 54 -5.20 -14.36 -49.00
CA GLN A 54 -5.32 -13.01 -49.55
C GLN A 54 -6.76 -12.52 -49.53
N LYS A 55 -7.72 -13.36 -49.96
CA LYS A 55 -9.14 -13.05 -49.89
C LYS A 55 -9.61 -12.81 -48.45
N ALA A 56 -9.17 -13.64 -47.49
CA ALA A 56 -9.49 -13.43 -46.08
C ALA A 56 -8.90 -12.12 -45.54
N PHE A 57 -7.69 -11.75 -45.98
CA PHE A 57 -7.06 -10.49 -45.62
C PHE A 57 -7.79 -9.27 -46.20
N GLU A 58 -8.30 -9.35 -47.43
CA GLU A 58 -9.16 -8.32 -48.04
C GLU A 58 -10.44 -8.10 -47.22
N LEU A 59 -11.14 -9.19 -46.88
CA LEU A 59 -12.34 -9.14 -46.02
C LEU A 59 -12.03 -8.55 -44.64
N TYR A 60 -10.90 -8.92 -44.04
CA TYR A 60 -10.46 -8.35 -42.77
C TYR A 60 -10.24 -6.83 -42.85
N ASN A 61 -9.61 -6.34 -43.93
CA ASN A 61 -9.40 -4.90 -44.14
C ASN A 61 -10.70 -4.13 -44.39
N GLU A 62 -11.75 -4.81 -44.84
CA GLU A 62 -13.12 -4.29 -44.95
C GLU A 62 -13.92 -4.41 -43.64
N GLU A 63 -13.26 -4.77 -42.53
CA GLU A 63 -13.85 -5.01 -41.20
C GLU A 63 -14.83 -6.20 -41.15
N LEU A 64 -14.84 -7.05 -42.18
CA LEU A 64 -15.67 -8.26 -42.29
C LEU A 64 -14.95 -9.47 -41.67
N VAL A 65 -14.71 -9.39 -40.35
CA VAL A 65 -13.87 -10.36 -39.62
C VAL A 65 -14.46 -11.77 -39.62
N ASN A 66 -15.79 -11.92 -39.53
CA ASN A 66 -16.42 -13.24 -39.51
C ASN A 66 -16.33 -13.91 -40.89
N GLU A 67 -16.54 -13.15 -41.96
CA GLU A 67 -16.42 -13.61 -43.34
C GLU A 67 -14.98 -13.98 -43.68
N ALA A 68 -14.00 -13.22 -43.17
CA ALA A 68 -12.59 -13.57 -43.26
C ALA A 68 -12.30 -14.92 -42.57
N LEU A 69 -12.85 -15.15 -41.38
CA LEU A 69 -12.73 -16.42 -40.65
C LEU A 69 -13.37 -17.58 -41.41
N ASP A 70 -14.56 -17.39 -42.00
CA ASP A 70 -15.23 -18.41 -42.81
C ASP A 70 -14.34 -18.86 -43.98
N VAL A 71 -13.71 -17.90 -44.69
CA VAL A 71 -12.75 -18.23 -45.76
C VAL A 71 -11.53 -19.00 -45.24
N LEU A 72 -11.01 -18.62 -44.07
CA LEU A 72 -9.84 -19.29 -43.47
C LEU A 72 -10.15 -20.71 -42.99
N TYR A 73 -11.35 -20.96 -42.46
CA TYR A 73 -11.77 -22.30 -42.02
C TYR A 73 -11.95 -23.30 -43.18
N GLU A 74 -12.21 -22.82 -44.39
CA GLU A 74 -12.29 -23.65 -45.60
C GLU A 74 -10.92 -23.99 -46.22
N ILE A 75 -9.83 -23.48 -45.65
CA ILE A 75 -8.50 -23.82 -46.13
C ILE A 75 -8.10 -25.17 -45.51
N ASP A 76 -7.74 -26.12 -46.37
CA ASP A 76 -7.17 -27.42 -45.99
C ASP A 76 -5.76 -27.51 -46.56
N PRO A 77 -4.74 -26.97 -45.86
CA PRO A 77 -3.38 -26.94 -46.35
C PRO A 77 -2.67 -28.27 -46.13
N SER A 78 -1.87 -28.69 -47.11
CA SER A 78 -1.19 -29.98 -47.08
C SER A 78 0.18 -29.94 -46.40
N ASP A 79 0.96 -28.87 -46.59
CA ASP A 79 2.29 -28.71 -46.02
C ASP A 79 2.26 -28.02 -44.65
N ASP A 80 3.33 -28.21 -43.88
CA ASP A 80 3.37 -27.79 -42.49
C ASP A 80 3.49 -26.27 -42.32
N PHE A 81 4.13 -25.57 -43.27
CA PHE A 81 4.22 -24.11 -43.25
C PHE A 81 2.85 -23.48 -43.47
N ASP A 82 2.14 -23.88 -44.53
CA ASP A 82 0.81 -23.36 -44.83
C ASP A 82 -0.18 -23.64 -43.68
N LYS A 83 -0.14 -24.84 -43.08
CA LYS A 83 -0.93 -25.18 -41.88
C LYS A 83 -0.63 -24.22 -40.74
N ALA A 84 0.64 -24.01 -40.42
CA ALA A 84 1.05 -23.15 -39.33
C ALA A 84 0.63 -21.69 -39.59
N TYR A 85 0.82 -21.21 -40.81
CA TYR A 85 0.48 -19.85 -41.24
C TYR A 85 -1.03 -19.59 -41.14
N VAL A 86 -1.87 -20.50 -41.65
CA VAL A 86 -3.33 -20.36 -41.59
C VAL A 86 -3.84 -20.43 -40.16
N ASN A 87 -3.36 -21.38 -39.35
CA ASN A 87 -3.69 -21.47 -37.93
C ASN A 87 -3.32 -20.17 -37.19
N ARG A 88 -2.14 -19.60 -37.47
CA ARG A 88 -1.72 -18.32 -36.89
C ARG A 88 -2.66 -17.19 -37.28
N PHE A 89 -3.07 -17.10 -38.55
CA PHE A 89 -3.95 -16.04 -39.01
C PHE A 89 -5.32 -16.12 -38.34
N ILE A 90 -5.94 -17.31 -38.33
CA ILE A 90 -7.20 -17.55 -37.61
C ILE A 90 -7.06 -17.17 -36.13
N GLY A 91 -5.99 -17.65 -35.49
CA GLY A 91 -5.70 -17.37 -34.10
C GLY A 91 -5.59 -15.88 -33.79
N ASN A 92 -4.90 -15.12 -34.62
CA ASN A 92 -4.75 -13.66 -34.46
C ASN A 92 -6.07 -12.91 -34.62
N LEU A 93 -6.91 -13.28 -35.60
CA LEU A 93 -8.23 -12.68 -35.76
C LEU A 93 -9.11 -12.95 -34.54
N LEU A 94 -9.13 -14.19 -34.06
CA LEU A 94 -9.88 -14.58 -32.87
C LEU A 94 -9.36 -13.88 -31.60
N ALA A 95 -8.05 -13.69 -31.47
CA ALA A 95 -7.47 -13.00 -30.31
C ALA A 95 -7.94 -11.54 -30.19
N ALA A 96 -8.29 -10.91 -31.32
CA ALA A 96 -8.82 -9.56 -31.35
C ALA A 96 -10.32 -9.47 -31.03
N MET A 97 -11.03 -10.60 -31.02
CA MET A 97 -12.47 -10.66 -30.78
C MET A 97 -12.80 -10.89 -29.30
N GLU A 98 -13.73 -10.10 -28.76
CA GLU A 98 -14.19 -10.25 -27.38
C GLU A 98 -14.77 -11.65 -27.15
N GLY A 99 -14.29 -12.33 -26.10
CA GLY A 99 -14.74 -13.67 -25.72
C GLY A 99 -14.24 -14.83 -26.58
N GLN A 100 -13.34 -14.61 -27.55
CA GLN A 100 -12.79 -15.69 -28.40
C GLN A 100 -11.37 -16.13 -28.01
N GLY A 101 -10.82 -15.64 -26.88
CA GLY A 101 -9.45 -15.92 -26.43
C GLY A 101 -9.11 -17.40 -26.33
N GLY A 102 -10.00 -18.23 -25.75
CA GLY A 102 -9.80 -19.69 -25.69
C GLY A 102 -9.71 -20.38 -27.07
N LYS A 103 -10.46 -19.91 -28.08
CA LYS A 103 -10.35 -20.43 -29.45
C LYS A 103 -9.07 -19.93 -30.12
N ALA A 104 -8.74 -18.66 -29.94
CA ALA A 104 -7.50 -18.07 -30.42
C ALA A 104 -6.28 -18.87 -29.92
N TYR A 105 -6.23 -19.15 -28.62
CA TYR A 105 -5.22 -20.00 -27.99
C TYR A 105 -5.07 -21.34 -28.69
N THR A 106 -6.19 -22.05 -28.93
CA THR A 106 -6.17 -23.37 -29.58
C THR A 106 -5.56 -23.33 -30.98
N TYR A 107 -5.91 -22.32 -31.79
CA TYR A 107 -5.33 -22.16 -33.13
C TYR A 107 -3.85 -21.75 -33.08
N LEU A 108 -3.48 -20.86 -32.17
CA LEU A 108 -2.09 -20.40 -32.05
C LEU A 108 -1.16 -21.50 -31.53
N VAL A 109 -1.62 -22.40 -30.64
CA VAL A 109 -0.84 -23.58 -30.21
C VAL A 109 -0.53 -24.48 -31.41
N LYS A 110 -1.53 -24.78 -32.24
CA LYS A 110 -1.33 -25.55 -33.48
C LYS A 110 -0.36 -24.88 -34.45
N ALA A 111 -0.33 -23.54 -34.46
CA ALA A 111 0.56 -22.79 -35.33
C ALA A 111 2.05 -22.93 -34.96
N VAL A 112 2.37 -23.20 -33.69
CA VAL A 112 3.76 -23.31 -33.21
C VAL A 112 4.23 -24.75 -33.01
N GLU A 113 3.31 -25.73 -32.95
CA GLU A 113 3.59 -27.13 -32.62
C GLU A 113 4.74 -27.75 -33.42
N ASN A 114 4.77 -27.54 -34.74
CA ASN A 114 5.79 -28.11 -35.64
C ASN A 114 6.95 -27.16 -35.97
N LYS A 115 7.03 -25.99 -35.32
CA LYS A 115 8.05 -24.95 -35.58
C LYS A 115 8.23 -24.59 -37.07
N ALA A 116 7.14 -24.66 -37.85
CA ALA A 116 7.20 -24.43 -39.29
C ALA A 116 7.19 -22.94 -39.67
N LEU A 117 6.62 -22.07 -38.82
CA LEU A 117 6.55 -20.62 -39.03
C LEU A 117 7.94 -19.99 -39.21
N ASN A 118 8.02 -18.88 -39.94
CA ASN A 118 9.25 -18.09 -40.00
C ASN A 118 9.56 -17.50 -38.62
N ASP A 119 10.84 -17.23 -38.32
CA ASP A 119 11.30 -16.84 -36.99
C ASP A 119 10.48 -15.71 -36.34
N LEU A 120 10.18 -14.66 -37.11
CA LEU A 120 9.41 -13.52 -36.62
C LEU A 120 7.99 -13.93 -36.24
N GLU A 121 7.34 -14.71 -37.10
CA GLU A 121 5.97 -15.19 -36.89
C GLU A 121 5.93 -16.15 -35.70
N HIS A 122 6.88 -17.06 -35.60
CA HIS A 122 7.00 -18.02 -34.50
C HIS A 122 7.23 -17.30 -33.17
N ALA A 123 8.22 -16.40 -33.09
CA ALA A 123 8.51 -15.62 -31.90
C ALA A 123 7.30 -14.77 -31.47
N GLN A 124 6.64 -14.07 -32.39
CA GLN A 124 5.44 -13.28 -32.07
C GLN A 124 4.30 -14.16 -31.54
N THR A 125 4.10 -15.34 -32.13
CA THR A 125 3.05 -16.26 -31.71
C THR A 125 3.32 -16.86 -30.33
N LEU A 126 4.57 -17.21 -30.00
CA LEU A 126 4.93 -17.67 -28.64
C LEU A 126 4.64 -16.59 -27.60
N LYS A 127 5.04 -15.33 -27.85
CA LYS A 127 4.75 -14.21 -26.94
C LYS A 127 3.24 -13.96 -26.79
N LEU A 128 2.48 -14.02 -27.89
CA LEU A 128 1.01 -13.87 -27.87
C LEU A 128 0.33 -15.02 -27.11
N LEU A 129 0.83 -16.26 -27.22
CA LEU A 129 0.34 -17.39 -26.43
C LEU A 129 0.55 -17.16 -24.93
N GLY A 130 1.69 -16.57 -24.54
CA GLY A 130 1.92 -16.12 -23.16
C GLY A 130 0.90 -15.08 -22.70
N ASP A 131 0.65 -14.05 -23.52
CA ASP A 131 -0.31 -12.98 -23.23
C ASP A 131 -1.75 -13.49 -23.12
N LEU A 132 -2.19 -14.35 -24.05
CA LEU A 132 -3.51 -14.97 -24.01
C LEU A 132 -3.65 -15.92 -22.82
N SER A 133 -2.60 -16.64 -22.47
CA SER A 133 -2.61 -17.51 -21.29
C SER A 133 -2.81 -16.69 -20.01
N MET A 134 -2.20 -15.50 -19.91
CA MET A 134 -2.48 -14.57 -18.80
C MET A 134 -3.94 -14.12 -18.79
N GLN A 135 -4.48 -13.73 -19.94
CA GLN A 135 -5.87 -13.26 -20.06
C GLN A 135 -6.90 -14.33 -19.69
N GLU A 136 -6.63 -15.58 -20.05
CA GLU A 136 -7.50 -16.73 -19.78
C GLU A 136 -7.19 -17.39 -18.42
N GLU A 137 -6.43 -16.73 -17.55
CA GLU A 137 -6.05 -17.17 -16.20
C GLU A 137 -5.27 -18.51 -16.16
N LYS A 138 -4.64 -18.88 -17.28
CA LYS A 138 -3.77 -20.05 -17.43
C LYS A 138 -2.33 -19.68 -17.10
N TYR A 139 -2.08 -19.30 -15.85
CA TYR A 139 -0.80 -18.71 -15.46
C TYR A 139 0.43 -19.62 -15.67
N ASN A 140 0.30 -20.93 -15.46
CA ASN A 140 1.40 -21.87 -15.72
C ASN A 140 1.69 -22.01 -17.23
N ASP A 141 0.67 -21.97 -18.08
CA ASP A 141 0.85 -21.95 -19.53
C ASP A 141 1.55 -20.65 -19.94
N ALA A 142 1.18 -19.51 -19.34
CA ALA A 142 1.81 -18.23 -19.62
C ALA A 142 3.32 -18.27 -19.34
N VAL A 143 3.72 -18.78 -18.16
CA VAL A 143 5.12 -19.02 -17.79
C VAL A 143 5.82 -19.83 -18.89
N ASN A 144 5.26 -20.99 -19.23
CA ASN A 144 5.83 -21.91 -20.22
C ASN A 144 5.96 -21.27 -21.62
N TRP A 145 5.02 -20.44 -22.05
CA TRP A 145 5.09 -19.77 -23.35
C TRP A 145 6.09 -18.62 -23.38
N TYR A 146 6.21 -17.85 -22.29
CA TYR A 146 7.27 -16.83 -22.20
C TYR A 146 8.66 -17.44 -22.13
N ASP A 147 8.83 -18.53 -21.38
CA ASP A 147 10.11 -19.25 -21.31
C ASP A 147 10.50 -19.80 -22.69
N GLN A 148 9.56 -20.44 -23.41
CA GLN A 148 9.81 -20.87 -24.79
C GLN A 148 10.15 -19.71 -25.73
N TRP A 149 9.51 -18.53 -25.55
CA TRP A 149 9.85 -17.35 -26.33
C TRP A 149 11.27 -16.87 -26.04
N MET A 150 11.68 -16.81 -24.78
CA MET A 150 13.04 -16.43 -24.39
C MET A 150 14.07 -17.45 -24.90
N ASP A 151 13.80 -18.75 -24.77
CA ASP A 151 14.66 -19.83 -25.28
C ASP A 151 14.80 -19.79 -26.81
N PHE A 152 13.70 -19.54 -27.52
CA PHE A 152 13.70 -19.48 -28.98
C PHE A 152 14.45 -18.25 -29.50
N THR A 153 14.31 -17.12 -28.83
CA THR A 153 14.84 -15.84 -29.31
C THR A 153 16.19 -15.48 -28.70
N CYS A 154 16.56 -16.07 -27.56
CA CYS A 154 17.62 -15.63 -26.64
C CYS A 154 17.54 -14.14 -26.26
N LYS A 155 16.33 -13.55 -26.31
CA LYS A 155 16.11 -12.16 -25.94
C LYS A 155 15.81 -12.03 -24.46
N GLU A 156 16.38 -10.99 -23.90
CA GLU A 156 16.05 -10.45 -22.58
C GLU A 156 15.10 -9.25 -22.80
N ASP A 157 13.90 -9.30 -22.23
CA ASP A 157 12.86 -8.28 -22.43
C ASP A 157 12.17 -7.95 -21.10
N ALA A 158 12.26 -6.68 -20.69
CA ALA A 158 11.78 -6.23 -19.39
C ALA A 158 10.26 -6.41 -19.20
N ASP A 159 9.47 -6.25 -20.27
CA ASP A 159 8.02 -6.43 -20.21
C ASP A 159 7.65 -7.91 -20.10
N VAL A 160 8.36 -8.80 -20.80
CA VAL A 160 8.18 -10.26 -20.67
C VAL A 160 8.51 -10.72 -19.27
N TYR A 161 9.62 -10.26 -18.70
CA TYR A 161 9.96 -10.58 -17.31
C TYR A 161 8.93 -10.04 -16.30
N THR A 162 8.39 -8.84 -16.54
CA THR A 162 7.31 -8.30 -15.70
C THR A 162 6.04 -9.15 -15.79
N ARG A 163 5.65 -9.60 -16.99
CA ARG A 163 4.50 -10.50 -17.19
C ARG A 163 4.73 -11.89 -16.58
N LEU A 164 5.95 -12.42 -16.69
CA LEU A 164 6.34 -13.67 -16.05
C LEU A 164 6.25 -13.57 -14.52
N THR A 165 6.70 -12.44 -13.96
CA THR A 165 6.56 -12.14 -12.53
C THR A 165 5.08 -12.09 -12.12
N GLN A 166 4.22 -11.45 -12.92
CA GLN A 166 2.77 -11.42 -12.68
C GLN A 166 2.17 -12.83 -12.75
N ALA A 167 2.58 -13.67 -13.71
CA ALA A 167 2.11 -15.05 -13.83
C ALA A 167 2.46 -15.86 -12.58
N TYR A 168 3.68 -15.68 -12.03
CA TYR A 168 4.07 -16.30 -10.77
C TYR A 168 3.26 -15.79 -9.58
N TYR A 169 2.95 -14.49 -9.53
CA TYR A 169 2.08 -13.94 -8.49
C TYR A 169 0.68 -14.57 -8.50
N GLU A 170 0.01 -14.59 -9.66
CA GLU A 170 -1.36 -15.10 -9.79
C GLU A 170 -1.44 -16.63 -9.54
N SER A 171 -0.37 -17.36 -9.89
CA SER A 171 -0.22 -18.78 -9.56
C SER A 171 0.29 -19.05 -8.15
N LYS A 172 0.45 -18.01 -7.31
CA LYS A 172 0.93 -18.06 -5.91
C LYS A 172 2.33 -18.65 -5.73
N GLN A 173 3.15 -18.61 -6.78
CA GLN A 173 4.56 -19.01 -6.76
C GLN A 173 5.44 -17.81 -6.36
N LEU A 174 5.23 -17.32 -5.14
CA LEU A 174 5.77 -16.04 -4.69
C LEU A 174 7.30 -15.99 -4.73
N ASP A 175 7.98 -17.10 -4.42
CA ASP A 175 9.44 -17.19 -4.42
C ASP A 175 10.05 -17.01 -5.82
N LYS A 176 9.38 -17.55 -6.84
CA LYS A 176 9.82 -17.46 -8.25
C LYS A 176 9.64 -16.08 -8.87
N MET A 177 8.96 -15.16 -8.18
CA MET A 177 8.79 -13.79 -8.66
C MET A 177 10.09 -12.97 -8.62
N ILE A 178 11.04 -13.30 -7.74
CA ILE A 178 12.20 -12.43 -7.45
C ILE A 178 13.12 -12.30 -8.66
N GLU A 179 13.57 -13.43 -9.23
CA GLU A 179 14.50 -13.41 -10.37
C GLU A 179 13.96 -12.63 -11.59
N PRO A 180 12.75 -12.92 -12.12
CA PRO A 180 12.23 -12.16 -13.25
C PRO A 180 11.95 -10.68 -12.89
N ALA A 181 11.53 -10.37 -11.66
CA ALA A 181 11.38 -8.97 -11.25
C ALA A 181 12.72 -8.22 -11.28
N ASP A 182 13.79 -8.83 -10.78
CA ASP A 182 15.14 -8.25 -10.78
C ASP A 182 15.68 -8.05 -12.20
N LYS A 183 15.49 -9.03 -13.09
CA LYS A 183 15.84 -8.90 -14.51
C LYS A 183 15.06 -7.76 -15.18
N ALA A 184 13.76 -7.67 -14.94
CA ALA A 184 12.95 -6.58 -15.47
C ALA A 184 13.46 -5.21 -14.98
N ILE A 185 13.72 -5.07 -13.68
CA ILE A 185 14.27 -3.83 -13.08
C ILE A 185 15.59 -3.43 -13.73
N ALA A 186 16.49 -4.39 -13.94
CA ALA A 186 17.80 -4.14 -14.54
C ALA A 186 17.72 -3.75 -16.03
N LEU A 187 16.71 -4.24 -16.76
CA LEU A 187 16.56 -4.02 -18.20
C LEU A 187 15.78 -2.76 -18.56
N TYR A 188 14.94 -2.23 -17.67
CA TYR A 188 14.21 -0.99 -17.93
C TYR A 188 15.15 0.23 -17.93
N GLU A 189 15.29 0.91 -19.06
CA GLU A 189 16.10 2.14 -19.17
C GLU A 189 15.60 3.29 -18.26
N LYS A 190 14.28 3.36 -18.06
CA LYS A 190 13.64 4.25 -17.10
C LYS A 190 12.93 3.42 -16.05
N PRO A 191 13.08 3.72 -14.75
CA PRO A 191 12.46 2.93 -13.70
C PRO A 191 10.97 2.67 -13.97
N ASN A 192 10.62 1.39 -14.11
CA ASN A 192 9.24 0.94 -14.16
C ASN A 192 8.86 0.44 -12.78
N LYS A 193 7.79 0.99 -12.21
CA LYS A 193 7.35 0.69 -10.85
C LYS A 193 6.81 -0.73 -10.66
N ASN A 194 6.22 -1.32 -11.70
CA ASN A 194 5.52 -2.60 -11.61
C ASN A 194 6.38 -3.75 -11.06
N PRO A 195 7.59 -4.04 -11.59
CA PRO A 195 8.42 -5.11 -11.06
C PRO A 195 8.87 -4.88 -9.61
N TYR A 196 9.14 -3.63 -9.20
CA TYR A 196 9.42 -3.32 -7.78
C TYR A 196 8.23 -3.65 -6.88
N VAL A 197 7.02 -3.29 -7.29
CA VAL A 197 5.80 -3.58 -6.52
C VAL A 197 5.56 -5.09 -6.42
N LEU A 198 5.77 -5.85 -7.50
CA LEU A 198 5.67 -7.30 -7.47
C LEU A 198 6.73 -7.93 -6.54
N LYS A 199 7.98 -7.48 -6.63
CA LYS A 199 9.07 -7.91 -5.74
C LYS A 199 8.75 -7.61 -4.27
N LEU A 200 8.25 -6.40 -3.98
CA LEU A 200 7.79 -5.99 -2.64
C LEU A 200 6.70 -6.93 -2.12
N THR A 201 5.67 -7.21 -2.94
CA THR A 201 4.56 -8.09 -2.59
C THR A 201 5.04 -9.51 -2.28
N SER A 202 5.93 -10.06 -3.10
CA SER A 202 6.52 -11.39 -2.87
C SER A 202 7.18 -11.47 -1.49
N TYR A 203 8.08 -10.52 -1.17
CA TYR A 203 8.76 -10.52 0.12
C TYR A 203 7.80 -10.33 1.28
N TYR A 204 6.85 -9.40 1.16
CA TYR A 204 5.91 -9.10 2.23
C TYR A 204 5.01 -10.31 2.56
N GLU A 205 4.42 -10.95 1.54
CA GLU A 205 3.55 -12.13 1.73
C GLU A 205 4.31 -13.34 2.26
N ARG A 206 5.59 -13.47 1.89
CA ARG A 206 6.50 -14.49 2.42
C ARG A 206 7.09 -14.13 3.80
N LYS A 207 6.68 -13.00 4.37
CA LYS A 207 7.13 -12.48 5.67
C LYS A 207 8.63 -12.16 5.74
N MET A 208 9.24 -11.91 4.59
CA MET A 208 10.63 -11.47 4.44
C MET A 208 10.69 -9.95 4.63
N TYR A 209 10.46 -9.50 5.87
CA TYR A 209 10.21 -8.08 6.15
C TYR A 209 11.44 -7.19 5.99
N LYS A 210 12.65 -7.73 6.14
CA LYS A 210 13.89 -6.95 5.91
C LYS A 210 14.05 -6.62 4.43
N GLU A 211 13.86 -7.62 3.58
CA GLU A 211 13.90 -7.51 2.13
C GLU A 211 12.73 -6.66 1.61
N THR A 212 11.56 -6.74 2.25
CA THR A 212 10.42 -5.84 1.98
C THR A 212 10.83 -4.38 2.21
N VAL A 213 11.52 -4.08 3.32
CA VAL A 213 12.02 -2.73 3.61
C VAL A 213 13.02 -2.28 2.55
N GLU A 214 13.96 -3.13 2.15
CA GLU A 214 14.95 -2.80 1.10
C GLU A 214 14.27 -2.40 -0.21
N VAL A 215 13.28 -3.17 -0.67
CA VAL A 215 12.54 -2.84 -1.90
C VAL A 215 11.69 -1.57 -1.73
N ALA A 216 11.11 -1.34 -0.54
CA ALA A 216 10.38 -0.10 -0.26
C ALA A 216 11.30 1.14 -0.26
N GLU A 217 12.55 1.01 0.20
CA GLU A 217 13.57 2.06 0.09
C GLU A 217 13.91 2.34 -1.39
N GLU A 218 14.01 1.31 -2.23
CA GLU A 218 14.19 1.47 -3.68
C GLU A 218 12.99 2.17 -4.34
N LEU A 219 11.76 1.84 -3.94
CA LEU A 219 10.54 2.49 -4.43
C LEU A 219 10.51 3.98 -4.09
N VAL A 220 10.85 4.36 -2.86
CA VAL A 220 10.95 5.79 -2.46
C VAL A 220 12.06 6.50 -3.22
N ARG A 221 13.20 5.84 -3.47
CA ARG A 221 14.34 6.45 -4.18
C ARG A 221 14.05 6.69 -5.67
N ASN A 222 13.39 5.74 -6.32
CA ASN A 222 13.13 5.77 -7.76
C ASN A 222 11.82 6.51 -8.11
N PHE A 223 10.86 6.56 -7.19
CA PHE A 223 9.55 7.19 -7.37
C PHE A 223 9.22 8.14 -6.19
N PRO A 224 10.09 9.13 -5.90
CA PRO A 224 9.96 10.00 -4.73
C PRO A 224 8.70 10.88 -4.75
N GLU A 225 8.11 11.10 -5.91
CA GLU A 225 6.89 11.88 -6.10
C GLU A 225 5.62 11.14 -5.68
N GLU A 226 5.68 9.84 -5.40
CA GLU A 226 4.51 9.04 -5.05
C GLU A 226 4.33 8.94 -3.52
N PRO A 227 3.32 9.62 -2.93
CA PRO A 227 3.12 9.68 -1.47
C PRO A 227 3.04 8.31 -0.80
N ARG A 228 2.42 7.35 -1.49
CA ARG A 228 2.20 5.99 -0.99
C ARG A 228 3.49 5.29 -0.56
N TRP A 229 4.60 5.45 -1.28
CA TRP A 229 5.82 4.70 -0.95
C TRP A 229 6.49 5.24 0.31
N TRP A 230 6.38 6.54 0.56
CA TRP A 230 6.86 7.14 1.81
C TRP A 230 6.08 6.60 3.01
N THR A 231 4.75 6.63 2.96
CA THR A 231 3.94 6.19 4.09
C THR A 231 4.03 4.68 4.30
N GLN A 232 4.11 3.88 3.23
CA GLN A 232 4.36 2.44 3.32
C GLN A 232 5.75 2.12 3.89
N LEU A 233 6.82 2.80 3.46
CA LEU A 233 8.15 2.61 4.03
C LEU A 233 8.18 2.94 5.53
N GLY A 234 7.52 4.03 5.94
CA GLY A 234 7.34 4.36 7.36
C GLY A 234 6.67 3.24 8.15
N MET A 235 5.59 2.66 7.62
CA MET A 235 4.90 1.52 8.23
C MET A 235 5.77 0.25 8.27
N PHE A 236 6.53 -0.04 7.22
CA PHE A 236 7.44 -1.19 7.23
C PHE A 236 8.56 -1.04 8.25
N TYR A 237 9.13 0.16 8.40
CA TYR A 237 10.09 0.42 9.48
C TYR A 237 9.46 0.23 10.87
N LEU A 238 8.20 0.63 11.08
CA LEU A 238 7.50 0.34 12.34
C LEU A 238 7.38 -1.17 12.58
N GLN A 239 7.05 -1.94 11.54
CA GLN A 239 6.86 -3.37 11.63
C GLN A 239 8.15 -4.13 11.94
N VAL A 240 9.31 -3.64 11.48
CA VAL A 240 10.63 -4.19 11.83
C VAL A 240 11.28 -3.49 13.03
N GLU A 241 10.51 -2.70 13.77
CA GLU A 241 10.92 -1.99 15.00
C GLU A 241 12.06 -0.97 14.80
N GLU A 242 12.28 -0.52 13.57
CA GLU A 242 13.24 0.54 13.21
C GLU A 242 12.64 1.93 13.46
N TYR A 243 12.23 2.21 14.70
CA TYR A 243 11.42 3.38 15.07
C TYR A 243 12.06 4.72 14.69
N LYS A 244 13.40 4.82 14.77
CA LYS A 244 14.11 6.05 14.37
C LYS A 244 13.99 6.31 12.88
N LYS A 245 14.14 5.27 12.04
CA LYS A 245 13.98 5.38 10.59
C LYS A 245 12.51 5.66 10.23
N ALA A 246 11.57 4.98 10.89
CA ALA A 246 10.14 5.25 10.72
C ALA A 246 9.81 6.72 10.98
N LEU A 247 10.31 7.27 12.09
CA LEU A 247 10.11 8.69 12.43
C LEU A 247 10.67 9.60 11.34
N SER A 248 11.91 9.39 10.89
CA SER A 248 12.52 10.19 9.84
C SER A 248 11.72 10.14 8.52
N ILE A 249 11.23 8.97 8.12
CA ILE A 249 10.43 8.85 6.89
C ILE A 249 9.08 9.53 7.03
N PHE A 250 8.37 9.37 8.16
CA PHE A 250 7.09 10.05 8.37
C PHE A 250 7.27 11.57 8.50
N GLU A 251 8.37 12.06 9.09
CA GLU A 251 8.70 13.49 9.10
C GLU A 251 8.90 14.03 7.68
N LEU A 252 9.68 13.33 6.85
CA LEU A 252 9.89 13.72 5.45
C LEU A 252 8.57 13.69 4.66
N ALA A 253 7.74 12.67 4.86
CA ALA A 253 6.43 12.57 4.25
C ALA A 253 5.51 13.74 4.67
N ASP A 254 5.51 14.12 5.96
CA ASP A 254 4.75 15.29 6.44
C ASP A 254 5.25 16.61 5.83
N MET A 255 6.57 16.77 5.70
CA MET A 255 7.17 17.94 5.07
C MET A 255 6.79 18.09 3.59
N GLN A 256 6.60 16.97 2.88
CA GLN A 256 6.15 16.97 1.48
C GLN A 256 4.61 17.05 1.33
N GLY A 257 3.86 17.02 2.44
CA GLY A 257 2.40 17.01 2.42
C GLY A 257 1.80 15.67 1.99
N PHE A 258 2.53 14.58 2.18
CA PHE A 258 2.14 13.23 1.75
C PHE A 258 1.31 12.44 2.76
N LEU A 259 1.15 12.95 3.99
CA LEU A 259 0.29 12.30 4.98
C LEU A 259 -1.16 12.70 4.76
N GLU A 260 -1.98 11.74 4.35
CA GLU A 260 -3.38 11.98 3.99
C GLU A 260 -4.35 11.14 4.83
N LYS A 261 -3.84 10.14 5.58
CA LYS A 261 -4.67 9.24 6.37
C LYS A 261 -4.45 9.43 7.86
N GLU A 262 -5.53 9.24 8.60
CA GLU A 262 -5.53 9.27 10.06
C GLU A 262 -4.48 8.34 10.68
N SER A 263 -4.33 7.12 10.18
CA SER A 263 -3.37 6.15 10.71
C SER A 263 -1.92 6.60 10.54
N GLU A 264 -1.60 7.29 9.46
CA GLU A 264 -0.26 7.82 9.17
C GLU A 264 0.08 8.97 10.13
N VAL A 265 -0.88 9.87 10.36
CA VAL A 265 -0.73 10.99 11.29
C VAL A 265 -0.61 10.50 12.74
N LYS A 266 -1.46 9.54 13.13
CA LYS A 266 -1.38 8.90 14.45
C LYS A 266 -0.04 8.21 14.67
N ALA A 267 0.47 7.49 13.65
CA ALA A 267 1.78 6.87 13.69
C ALA A 267 2.91 7.90 13.92
N LEU A 268 2.92 9.00 13.16
CA LEU A 268 3.90 10.08 13.34
C LEU A 268 3.82 10.70 14.75
N SER A 269 2.60 11.00 15.23
CA SER A 269 2.42 11.55 16.59
C SER A 269 2.90 10.59 17.68
N GLN A 270 2.62 9.29 17.53
CA GLN A 270 3.08 8.26 18.47
C GLN A 270 4.61 8.15 18.44
N LEU A 271 5.23 8.20 17.26
CA LEU A 271 6.69 8.18 17.11
C LEU A 271 7.35 9.40 17.76
N TYR A 272 6.75 10.59 17.63
CA TYR A 272 7.21 11.76 18.37
C TYR A 272 7.16 11.54 19.88
N GLN A 273 6.06 11.02 20.40
CA GLN A 273 5.87 10.77 21.83
C GLN A 273 6.87 9.73 22.36
N SER A 274 7.05 8.61 21.67
CA SER A 274 7.98 7.54 22.09
C SER A 274 9.45 7.97 21.97
N ASN A 275 9.79 8.91 21.08
CA ASN A 275 11.12 9.50 20.96
C ASN A 275 11.32 10.76 21.82
N GLY A 276 10.51 10.97 22.86
CA GLY A 276 10.72 12.05 23.83
C GLY A 276 10.38 13.45 23.31
N MET A 277 9.59 13.55 22.24
CA MET A 277 9.10 14.81 21.66
C MET A 277 7.56 14.94 21.75
N PRO A 278 6.91 14.70 22.91
CA PRO A 278 5.46 14.65 23.01
C PRO A 278 4.76 15.96 22.63
N TYR A 279 5.42 17.11 22.81
CA TYR A 279 4.89 18.40 22.34
C TYR A 279 4.72 18.44 20.82
N ARG A 280 5.71 17.90 20.06
CA ARG A 280 5.60 17.79 18.60
C ARG A 280 4.46 16.86 18.21
N GLY A 281 4.31 15.72 18.89
CA GLY A 281 3.19 14.81 18.68
C GLY A 281 1.82 15.48 18.85
N ALA A 282 1.64 16.26 19.92
CA ALA A 282 0.42 17.05 20.13
C ALA A 282 0.18 18.06 19.00
N LYS A 283 1.23 18.80 18.60
CA LYS A 283 1.15 19.80 17.52
C LYS A 283 0.85 19.19 16.16
N THR A 284 1.37 18.00 15.87
CA THR A 284 1.06 17.25 14.65
C THR A 284 -0.42 16.89 14.60
N LEU A 285 -0.98 16.34 15.68
CA LEU A 285 -2.41 16.04 15.74
C LEU A 285 -3.28 17.31 15.55
N GLU A 286 -2.95 18.41 16.23
CA GLU A 286 -3.65 19.69 16.05
C GLU A 286 -3.57 20.22 14.62
N LYS A 287 -2.41 20.10 13.96
CA LYS A 287 -2.20 20.50 12.56
C LYS A 287 -3.15 19.73 11.64
N PHE A 288 -3.23 18.42 11.80
CA PHE A 288 -4.03 17.57 10.92
C PHE A 288 -5.53 17.58 11.21
N ILE A 289 -5.95 17.96 12.43
CA ILE A 289 -7.33 18.36 12.70
C ILE A 289 -7.70 19.62 11.91
N LYS A 290 -6.85 20.66 11.95
CA LYS A 290 -7.09 21.90 11.20
C LYS A 290 -7.09 21.69 9.69
N ALA A 291 -6.32 20.74 9.21
CA ALA A 291 -6.28 20.34 7.80
C ALA A 291 -7.48 19.46 7.39
N GLY A 292 -8.33 19.02 8.32
CA GLY A 292 -9.48 18.17 8.04
C GLY A 292 -9.15 16.69 7.79
N VAL A 293 -7.91 16.25 8.07
CA VAL A 293 -7.48 14.85 7.94
C VAL A 293 -7.88 14.04 9.18
N LEU A 294 -7.88 14.67 10.35
CA LEU A 294 -8.32 14.07 11.60
C LEU A 294 -9.64 14.69 12.04
N GLU A 295 -10.57 13.86 12.53
CA GLU A 295 -11.79 14.34 13.18
C GLU A 295 -11.48 14.86 14.59
N GLU A 296 -12.08 16.00 14.95
CA GLU A 296 -11.98 16.54 16.32
C GLU A 296 -13.14 16.00 17.19
N ASP A 297 -13.02 14.74 17.60
CA ASP A 297 -13.92 14.15 18.58
C ASP A 297 -13.33 14.21 20.01
N ALA A 298 -14.07 13.68 20.98
CA ALA A 298 -13.65 13.67 22.38
C ALA A 298 -12.40 12.81 22.61
N GLU A 299 -12.26 11.69 21.90
CA GLU A 299 -11.13 10.76 22.03
C GLU A 299 -9.85 11.37 21.46
N MET A 300 -9.92 11.99 20.29
CA MET A 300 -8.83 12.72 19.67
C MET A 300 -8.42 13.92 20.52
N THR A 301 -9.38 14.68 21.04
CA THR A 301 -9.10 15.79 21.96
C THR A 301 -8.38 15.30 23.22
N ALA A 302 -8.81 14.18 23.79
CA ALA A 302 -8.16 13.55 24.94
C ALA A 302 -6.77 12.99 24.62
N SER A 303 -6.55 12.51 23.40
CA SER A 303 -5.25 12.04 22.90
C SER A 303 -4.25 13.19 22.80
N ILE A 304 -4.69 14.35 22.27
CA ILE A 304 -3.88 15.57 22.26
C ILE A 304 -3.58 16.04 23.68
N ALA A 305 -4.58 16.01 24.58
CA ALA A 305 -4.39 16.32 25.99
C ALA A 305 -3.34 15.41 26.65
N ASN A 306 -3.34 14.12 26.32
CA ASN A 306 -2.37 13.15 26.82
C ASN A 306 -0.95 13.46 26.33
N ALA A 307 -0.81 13.84 25.06
CA ALA A 307 0.47 14.26 24.51
C ALA A 307 1.01 15.53 25.20
N TYR A 308 0.16 16.54 25.44
CA TYR A 308 0.56 17.72 26.22
C TYR A 308 0.88 17.40 27.68
N HIS A 309 0.14 16.49 28.30
CA HIS A 309 0.45 16.03 29.65
C HIS A 309 1.84 15.39 29.70
N SER A 310 2.16 14.53 28.74
CA SER A 310 3.49 13.92 28.60
C SER A 310 4.59 14.96 28.34
N ALA A 311 4.24 16.06 27.67
CA ALA A 311 5.10 17.23 27.48
C ALA A 311 5.22 18.16 28.71
N LYS A 312 4.56 17.82 29.83
CA LYS A 312 4.46 18.64 31.05
C LYS A 312 3.74 19.98 30.87
N GLU A 313 2.94 20.11 29.81
CA GLU A 313 2.08 21.25 29.53
C GLU A 313 0.74 21.11 30.27
N PHE A 314 0.79 21.08 31.61
CA PHE A 314 -0.34 20.69 32.46
C PHE A 314 -1.60 21.54 32.28
N LYS A 315 -1.45 22.87 32.16
CA LYS A 315 -2.58 23.79 31.92
C LYS A 315 -3.27 23.53 30.59
N THR A 316 -2.49 23.33 29.53
CA THR A 316 -2.98 23.04 28.18
C THR A 316 -3.69 21.69 28.15
N ALA A 317 -3.06 20.67 28.73
CA ALA A 317 -3.64 19.33 28.85
C ALA A 317 -4.96 19.35 29.63
N ALA A 318 -5.00 20.03 30.78
CA ALA A 318 -6.23 20.18 31.57
C ALA A 318 -7.37 20.84 30.78
N LYS A 319 -7.08 21.91 30.03
CA LYS A 319 -8.06 22.58 29.17
C LYS A 319 -8.64 21.62 28.13
N LEU A 320 -7.80 20.82 27.49
CA LEU A 320 -8.22 19.87 26.47
C LEU A 320 -9.00 18.69 27.05
N TYR A 321 -8.59 18.14 28.20
CA TYR A 321 -9.41 17.15 28.90
C TYR A 321 -10.77 17.72 29.30
N GLY A 322 -10.85 18.99 29.70
CA GLY A 322 -12.14 19.65 29.94
C GLY A 322 -13.02 19.76 28.69
N LYS A 323 -12.42 20.02 27.51
CA LYS A 323 -13.13 20.01 26.23
C LYS A 323 -13.63 18.60 25.89
N ALA A 324 -12.78 17.58 26.03
CA ALA A 324 -13.13 16.18 25.81
C ALA A 324 -14.26 15.71 26.76
N ALA A 325 -14.18 16.08 28.04
CA ALA A 325 -15.19 15.78 29.06
C ALA A 325 -16.54 16.45 28.75
N ALA A 326 -16.52 17.71 28.28
CA ALA A 326 -17.75 18.40 27.88
C ALA A 326 -18.44 17.73 26.68
N ALA A 327 -17.66 17.18 25.74
CA ALA A 327 -18.19 16.52 24.55
C ALA A 327 -18.71 15.09 24.82
N SER A 328 -17.99 14.30 25.63
CA SER A 328 -18.30 12.88 25.87
C SER A 328 -19.10 12.63 27.15
N SER A 329 -19.10 13.58 28.09
CA SER A 329 -19.61 13.38 29.45
C SER A 329 -18.89 12.31 30.28
N ASP A 330 -17.72 11.85 29.84
CA ASP A 330 -16.91 10.80 30.50
C ASP A 330 -16.30 11.30 31.84
N PRO A 331 -16.59 10.64 32.98
CA PRO A 331 -16.01 10.99 34.27
C PRO A 331 -14.47 10.90 34.31
N GLU A 332 -13.84 10.03 33.51
CA GLU A 332 -12.38 9.91 33.46
C GLU A 332 -11.70 11.16 32.90
N TYR A 333 -12.30 11.84 31.93
CA TYR A 333 -11.75 13.09 31.41
C TYR A 333 -11.88 14.24 32.43
N PHE A 334 -12.96 14.29 33.21
CA PHE A 334 -13.07 15.21 34.33
C PHE A 334 -12.02 14.94 35.41
N ARG A 335 -11.78 13.67 35.74
CA ARG A 335 -10.71 13.27 36.67
C ARG A 335 -9.34 13.72 36.18
N LYS A 336 -9.00 13.44 34.91
CA LYS A 336 -7.71 13.84 34.31
C LYS A 336 -7.57 15.36 34.28
N GLN A 337 -8.60 16.10 33.90
CA GLN A 337 -8.63 17.55 33.98
C GLN A 337 -8.31 18.03 35.40
N GLY A 338 -9.05 17.56 36.41
CA GLY A 338 -8.90 18.02 37.78
C GLY A 338 -7.53 17.71 38.37
N THR A 339 -7.00 16.51 38.10
CA THR A 339 -5.66 16.12 38.54
C THR A 339 -4.58 17.04 37.95
N LEU A 340 -4.69 17.40 36.66
CA LEU A 340 -3.72 18.27 36.01
C LEU A 340 -3.85 19.73 36.43
N LEU A 341 -5.07 20.19 36.76
CA LEU A 341 -5.28 21.51 37.36
C LEU A 341 -4.64 21.60 38.75
N LEU A 342 -4.71 20.54 39.55
CA LEU A 342 -4.03 20.46 40.85
C LEU A 342 -2.52 20.63 40.69
N VAL A 343 -1.90 19.90 39.75
CA VAL A 343 -0.47 20.03 39.44
C VAL A 343 -0.12 21.43 38.91
N ALA A 344 -1.04 22.04 38.16
CA ALA A 344 -0.89 23.40 37.65
C ALA A 344 -1.23 24.51 38.68
N GLU A 345 -1.48 24.12 39.94
CA GLU A 345 -1.85 24.98 41.07
C GLU A 345 -3.18 25.76 40.90
N ASP A 346 -4.02 25.37 39.94
CA ASP A 346 -5.40 25.84 39.85
C ASP A 346 -6.29 24.98 40.75
N TYR A 347 -6.15 25.17 42.06
CA TYR A 347 -6.86 24.36 43.05
C TYR A 347 -8.38 24.50 42.94
N LYS A 348 -8.89 25.70 42.65
CA LYS A 348 -10.34 25.93 42.49
C LYS A 348 -10.88 25.26 41.24
N GLY A 349 -10.14 25.30 40.13
CA GLY A 349 -10.50 24.56 38.92
C GLY A 349 -10.45 23.05 39.14
N ALA A 350 -9.43 22.56 39.86
CA ALA A 350 -9.29 21.15 40.21
C ALA A 350 -10.50 20.63 40.99
N VAL A 351 -10.93 21.33 42.05
CA VAL A 351 -12.12 20.96 42.83
C VAL A 351 -13.34 20.82 41.93
N LYS A 352 -13.65 21.84 41.11
CA LYS A 352 -14.81 21.81 40.20
C LYS A 352 -14.79 20.64 39.22
N ALA A 353 -13.62 20.30 38.68
CA ALA A 353 -13.50 19.21 37.72
C ALA A 353 -13.63 17.84 38.41
N LEU A 354 -13.03 17.66 39.58
CA LEU A 354 -13.09 16.41 40.34
C LEU A 354 -14.50 16.16 40.91
N GLU A 355 -15.22 17.19 41.35
CA GLU A 355 -16.63 17.09 41.75
C GLU A 355 -17.50 16.57 40.61
N LYS A 356 -17.31 17.10 39.39
CA LYS A 356 -18.01 16.58 38.20
C LYS A 356 -17.69 15.11 37.91
N ALA A 357 -16.45 14.66 38.15
CA ALA A 357 -16.10 13.26 38.00
C ALA A 357 -16.91 12.37 38.97
N LEU A 358 -17.07 12.79 40.23
CA LEU A 358 -17.91 12.11 41.22
C LEU A 358 -19.39 12.11 40.83
N GLU A 359 -19.93 13.28 40.44
CA GLU A 359 -21.33 13.42 40.01
C GLU A 359 -21.68 12.52 38.83
N ARG A 360 -20.69 12.18 37.99
CA ARG A 360 -20.84 11.33 36.81
C ARG A 360 -20.53 9.85 37.05
N GLY A 361 -20.31 9.44 38.30
CA GLY A 361 -20.19 8.03 38.66
C GLY A 361 -18.86 7.39 38.25
N ILE A 362 -17.75 8.08 38.48
CA ILE A 362 -16.39 7.51 38.38
C ILE A 362 -16.28 6.18 39.15
N GLU A 363 -15.53 5.21 38.62
CA GLU A 363 -15.42 3.85 39.18
C GLU A 363 -14.75 3.81 40.58
N ASP A 364 -13.75 4.67 40.81
CA ASP A 364 -12.98 4.73 42.06
C ASP A 364 -13.19 6.08 42.81
N PRO A 365 -14.39 6.35 43.37
CA PRO A 365 -14.71 7.65 43.96
C PRO A 365 -13.81 8.01 45.17
N GLU A 366 -13.33 7.03 45.94
CA GLU A 366 -12.44 7.27 47.08
C GLU A 366 -11.09 7.86 46.66
N LYS A 367 -10.55 7.45 45.50
CA LYS A 367 -9.34 8.05 44.92
C LYS A 367 -9.58 9.50 44.53
N ILE A 368 -10.78 9.81 44.02
CA ILE A 368 -11.16 11.19 43.69
C ILE A 368 -11.30 12.03 44.95
N HIS A 369 -11.89 11.48 46.01
CA HIS A 369 -11.94 12.14 47.31
C HIS A 369 -10.55 12.44 47.87
N PHE A 370 -9.56 11.56 47.66
CA PHE A 370 -8.19 11.88 48.06
C PHE A 370 -7.63 13.08 47.30
N THR A 371 -7.78 13.13 45.97
CA THR A 371 -7.33 14.29 45.17
C THR A 371 -8.11 15.57 45.50
N LEU A 372 -9.42 15.46 45.78
CA LEU A 372 -10.26 16.58 46.25
C LEU A 372 -9.82 17.09 47.61
N MET A 373 -9.37 16.21 48.50
CA MET A 373 -8.78 16.60 49.78
C MET A 373 -7.56 17.48 49.56
N GLU A 374 -6.62 17.06 48.71
CA GLU A 374 -5.42 17.83 48.41
C GLU A 374 -5.79 19.18 47.77
N ALA A 375 -6.65 19.18 46.75
CA ALA A 375 -7.08 20.39 46.08
C ALA A 375 -7.75 21.39 47.02
N ASN A 376 -8.67 20.93 47.88
CA ASN A 376 -9.32 21.81 48.87
C ASN A 376 -8.35 22.29 49.94
N PHE A 377 -7.42 21.43 50.38
CA PHE A 377 -6.40 21.81 51.36
C PHE A 377 -5.52 22.95 50.83
N TYR A 378 -5.01 22.81 49.61
CA TYR A 378 -4.18 23.86 48.97
C TYR A 378 -4.99 25.10 48.57
N ALA A 379 -6.29 24.96 48.28
CA ALA A 379 -7.20 26.09 48.10
C ALA A 379 -7.51 26.84 49.42
N GLY A 380 -7.13 26.26 50.58
CA GLY A 380 -7.39 26.81 51.90
C GLY A 380 -8.77 26.46 52.48
N ASP A 381 -9.54 25.59 51.83
CA ASP A 381 -10.80 25.06 52.35
C ASP A 381 -10.55 23.80 53.18
N TYR A 382 -10.10 24.01 54.41
CA TYR A 382 -9.78 22.90 55.30
C TYR A 382 -11.02 22.10 55.74
N ARG A 383 -12.23 22.68 55.69
CA ARG A 383 -13.46 21.95 56.04
C ARG A 383 -13.78 20.92 54.96
N ALA A 384 -13.76 21.33 53.70
CA ALA A 384 -13.94 20.43 52.57
C ALA A 384 -12.82 19.39 52.52
N ALA A 385 -11.56 19.80 52.74
CA ALA A 385 -10.43 18.87 52.80
C ALA A 385 -10.63 17.80 53.88
N TYR A 386 -11.09 18.19 55.08
CA TYR A 386 -11.36 17.25 56.18
C TYR A 386 -12.57 16.34 55.91
N ALA A 387 -13.58 16.79 55.17
CA ALA A 387 -14.67 15.92 54.74
C ALA A 387 -14.17 14.86 53.75
N HIS A 388 -13.41 15.30 52.74
CA HIS A 388 -12.89 14.41 51.70
C HIS A 388 -11.82 13.43 52.19
N VAL A 389 -10.97 13.80 53.16
CA VAL A 389 -10.01 12.86 53.74
C VAL A 389 -10.70 11.69 54.45
N LYS A 390 -11.87 11.95 55.07
CA LYS A 390 -12.69 10.90 55.72
C LYS A 390 -13.33 9.95 54.73
N GLU A 391 -13.75 10.45 53.58
CA GLU A 391 -14.26 9.62 52.48
C GLU A 391 -13.15 8.78 51.86
N ALA A 392 -12.00 9.38 51.54
CA ALA A 392 -10.83 8.67 51.00
C ALA A 392 -10.32 7.56 51.93
N ARG A 393 -10.43 7.74 53.25
CA ARG A 393 -10.01 6.76 54.29
C ARG A 393 -10.78 5.43 54.22
N LYS A 394 -11.96 5.41 53.60
CA LYS A 394 -12.79 4.21 53.45
C LYS A 394 -12.08 3.16 52.60
N ASP A 395 -11.35 3.59 51.56
CA ASP A 395 -10.48 2.74 50.76
C ASP A 395 -9.28 2.26 51.59
N ARG A 396 -9.08 0.94 51.63
CA ARG A 396 -7.99 0.29 52.37
C ARG A 396 -6.61 0.71 51.85
N SER A 397 -6.47 0.93 50.54
CA SER A 397 -5.21 1.32 49.90
C SER A 397 -4.81 2.75 50.23
N LEU A 398 -5.78 3.65 50.43
CA LEU A 398 -5.54 5.07 50.73
C LEU A 398 -5.52 5.38 52.23
N ARG A 399 -6.06 4.49 53.07
CA ARG A 399 -6.21 4.71 54.52
C ARG A 399 -4.96 5.22 55.21
N ARG A 400 -3.80 4.62 54.93
CA ARG A 400 -2.53 5.05 55.54
C ARG A 400 -2.18 6.50 55.18
N ASN A 401 -2.39 6.89 53.92
CA ASN A 401 -2.11 8.24 53.46
C ASN A 401 -3.14 9.23 54.01
N ALA A 402 -4.43 8.85 54.02
CA ALA A 402 -5.49 9.66 54.61
C ALA A 402 -5.26 9.90 56.11
N ASP A 403 -4.85 8.87 56.87
CA ASP A 403 -4.52 8.96 58.29
C ASP A 403 -3.32 9.88 58.55
N ALA A 404 -2.38 9.97 57.60
CA ALA A 404 -1.24 10.89 57.68
C ALA A 404 -1.63 12.35 57.38
N TRP A 405 -2.57 12.57 56.47
CA TRP A 405 -3.07 13.91 56.12
C TRP A 405 -4.00 14.50 57.17
N GLU A 406 -4.81 13.68 57.84
CA GLU A 406 -5.85 14.15 58.77
C GLU A 406 -5.31 15.07 59.89
N PRO A 407 -4.21 14.75 60.61
CA PRO A 407 -3.64 15.64 61.63
C PRO A 407 -3.16 16.97 61.04
N TYR A 408 -2.56 16.92 59.85
CA TYR A 408 -2.02 18.11 59.19
C TYR A 408 -3.14 19.08 58.76
N ILE A 409 -4.25 18.56 58.24
CA ILE A 409 -5.46 19.36 57.93
C ILE A 409 -5.99 20.01 59.21
N LYS A 410 -6.13 19.24 60.31
CA LYS A 410 -6.60 19.75 61.61
C LYS A 410 -5.72 20.85 62.17
N GLU A 411 -4.41 20.68 62.10
CA GLU A 411 -3.44 21.67 62.59
C GLU A 411 -3.52 22.96 61.77
N LYS A 412 -3.51 22.88 60.43
CA LYS A 412 -3.60 24.07 59.58
C LYS A 412 -4.93 24.81 59.73
N ALA A 413 -6.04 24.08 59.87
CA ALA A 413 -7.33 24.67 60.17
C ALA A 413 -7.31 25.43 61.50
N LYS A 414 -6.78 24.79 62.56
CA LYS A 414 -6.63 25.42 63.88
C LYS A 414 -5.78 26.68 63.81
N ASN A 415 -4.64 26.64 63.12
CA ASN A 415 -3.74 27.79 62.95
C ASN A 415 -4.40 28.96 62.21
N ARG A 416 -5.45 28.70 61.43
CA ARG A 416 -6.26 29.69 60.71
C ARG A 416 -7.58 30.04 61.41
N GLY A 417 -7.81 29.52 62.62
CA GLY A 417 -9.04 29.76 63.39
C GLY A 417 -10.29 29.05 62.83
N ILE A 418 -10.13 28.04 61.99
CA ILE A 418 -11.22 27.32 61.32
C ILE A 418 -11.59 26.08 62.15
N LYS A 419 -12.87 26.00 62.55
CA LYS A 419 -13.46 24.82 63.19
C LYS A 419 -13.89 23.80 62.14
N LEU A 420 -13.41 22.56 62.29
CA LEU A 420 -13.64 21.40 61.40
C LEU A 420 -14.77 20.50 61.85
#